data_AF-A0A1V5ICK5-F1
#
_entry.id   AF-A0A1V5ICK5-F1
#
_cell.length_a   1.000
_cell.length_b   1.000
_cell.length_c   1.000
_cell.angle_alpha   90.00
_cell.angle_beta   90.00
_cell.angle_gamma   90.00
#
_symmetry.space_group_name_H-M   'P 1'
#
loop_
_entity.id
_entity.type
_entity.pdbx_description
1 polymer ?
#
loop_
_entity_poly.entity_id
_entity_poly.type
_entity_poly.pdbx_seq_one_letter_code
_entity_poly.pdbx_strand_id
1 'polypeptide(L)'
;MNRTDIIREVGLEPWVLPGRTYPTPLPEDLLPFYCYTRDGGHSLLVVVENEYREGLSPVRFIIPAPVKMVLKARYRLHDGLLWATLPYDRDEGLRVDDSDVEF
;
A
#
# COMPACT_ATOMS: atom_id res chain seq x y z
N MET A 1 12.23 1.67 7.70
CA MET A 1 11.23 2.58 8.29
C MET A 1 10.09 1.73 8.84
N ASN A 2 9.49 2.04 9.99
CA ASN A 2 8.35 1.26 10.48
C ASN A 2 7.02 1.77 9.88
N ARG A 3 5.96 0.97 9.96
CA ARG A 3 4.62 1.30 9.44
C ARG A 3 4.11 2.67 9.86
N THR A 4 4.23 2.99 11.15
CA THR A 4 3.68 4.22 11.72
C THR A 4 4.41 5.45 11.18
N ASP A 5 5.73 5.36 11.00
CA ASP A 5 6.51 6.43 10.39
C ASP A 5 6.09 6.68 8.94
N ILE A 6 5.86 5.63 8.15
CA ILE A 6 5.35 5.75 6.77
C ILE A 6 3.99 6.46 6.78
N ILE A 7 3.03 5.98 7.56
CA ILE A 7 1.67 6.53 7.62
C ILE A 7 1.69 8.03 7.93
N ARG A 8 2.53 8.45 8.89
CA ARG A 8 2.69 9.86 9.25
C ARG A 8 3.34 10.66 8.13
N GLU A 9 4.42 10.15 7.54
CA GLU A 9 5.15 10.86 6.48
C GLU A 9 4.30 11.08 5.21
N VAL A 10 3.41 10.14 4.89
CA VAL A 10 2.50 10.25 3.74
C VAL A 10 1.12 10.84 4.08
N GLY A 11 0.90 11.29 5.33
CA GLY A 11 -0.33 11.96 5.74
C GLY A 11 -1.57 11.06 5.78
N LEU A 12 -1.42 9.74 5.94
CA LEU A 12 -2.52 8.77 5.98
C LEU A 12 -3.14 8.59 7.37
N GLU A 13 -2.61 9.24 8.41
CA GLU A 13 -3.09 9.10 9.80
C GLU A 13 -4.62 9.26 9.96
N PRO A 14 -5.31 10.22 9.30
CA PRO A 14 -6.77 10.38 9.44
C PRO A 14 -7.58 9.24 8.81
N TRP A 15 -6.96 8.45 7.91
CA TRP A 15 -7.61 7.45 7.08
C TRP A 15 -7.38 6.03 7.59
N VAL A 16 -6.27 5.79 8.30
CA VAL A 16 -5.90 4.46 8.82
C VAL A 16 -6.60 4.19 10.15
N LEU A 17 -7.28 3.04 10.24
CA LEU A 17 -7.94 2.56 11.44
C LEU A 17 -7.06 1.52 12.16
N PRO A 18 -6.70 1.75 13.44
CA PRO A 18 -5.89 0.80 14.20
C PRO A 18 -6.71 -0.44 14.62
N GLY A 19 -5.99 -1.48 15.08
CA GLY A 19 -6.59 -2.67 15.71
C GLY A 19 -7.24 -3.68 14.75
N ARG A 20 -7.18 -3.44 13.44
CA ARG A 20 -7.62 -4.38 12.41
C ARG A 20 -6.47 -5.30 12.03
N THR A 21 -6.75 -6.59 11.82
CA THR A 21 -5.81 -7.59 11.31
C THR A 21 -6.36 -8.18 10.03
N TYR A 22 -5.48 -8.56 9.10
CA TYR A 22 -5.93 -9.24 7.89
C TYR A 22 -6.53 -10.62 8.25
N PRO A 23 -7.68 -11.03 7.67
CA PRO A 23 -8.38 -12.25 8.06
C PRO A 23 -7.63 -13.54 7.69
N THR A 24 -6.69 -13.48 6.75
CA THR A 24 -5.84 -14.61 6.38
C THR A 24 -4.37 -14.32 6.67
N PRO A 25 -3.51 -15.34 6.84
CA PRO A 25 -2.08 -15.11 7.02
C PRO A 25 -1.47 -14.40 5.81
N LEU A 26 -0.88 -13.22 6.04
CA LEU A 26 -0.03 -12.57 5.06
C LEU A 26 1.38 -13.19 5.10
N PRO A 27 2.10 -13.20 3.96
CA PRO A 27 3.55 -13.34 3.96
C PRO A 27 4.21 -12.44 5.02
N GLU A 28 5.16 -12.98 5.79
CA GLU A 28 5.76 -12.29 6.94
C GLU A 28 6.42 -10.96 6.55
N ASP A 29 6.96 -10.91 5.35
CA ASP A 29 7.66 -9.77 4.77
C ASP A 29 6.70 -8.63 4.36
N LEU A 30 5.40 -8.92 4.24
CA LEU A 30 4.34 -7.93 3.98
C LEU A 30 3.72 -7.34 5.25
N LEU A 31 3.84 -8.02 6.40
CA LEU A 31 3.27 -7.57 7.68
C LEU A 31 3.66 -6.13 8.07
N PRO A 32 4.90 -5.65 7.84
CA PRO A 32 5.28 -4.26 8.14
C PRO A 32 4.54 -3.21 7.31
N PHE A 33 3.96 -3.60 6.17
CA PHE A 33 3.30 -2.69 5.25
C PHE A 33 1.77 -2.72 5.38
N TYR A 34 1.22 -3.69 6.10
CA TYR A 34 -0.23 -3.84 6.25
C TYR A 34 -0.87 -2.70 7.06
N CYS A 35 -1.92 -2.10 6.51
CA CYS A 35 -2.79 -1.16 7.20
C CYS A 35 -4.26 -1.44 6.86
N TYR A 36 -5.17 -0.84 7.61
CA TYR A 36 -6.59 -0.84 7.29
C TYR A 36 -7.03 0.60 7.07
N THR A 37 -7.53 0.94 5.88
CA THR A 37 -8.04 2.29 5.59
C THR A 37 -9.57 2.33 5.70
N ARG A 38 -10.12 3.51 6.04
CA ARG A 38 -11.57 3.72 6.20
C ARG A 38 -12.36 3.46 4.92
N ASP A 39 -11.76 3.75 3.77
CA ASP A 39 -12.38 3.72 2.43
C ASP A 39 -11.93 2.51 1.59
N GLY A 40 -10.68 2.07 1.74
CA GLY A 40 -10.12 0.93 0.99
C GLY A 40 -10.04 -0.39 1.77
N GLY A 41 -10.33 -0.39 3.07
CA GLY A 41 -10.29 -1.59 3.91
C GLY A 41 -8.88 -2.17 4.04
N HIS A 42 -8.73 -3.48 3.87
CA HIS A 42 -7.47 -4.20 4.02
C HIS A 42 -6.45 -3.84 2.92
N SER A 43 -5.41 -3.12 3.31
CA SER A 43 -4.44 -2.52 2.38
C SER A 43 -2.99 -2.80 2.78
N LEU A 44 -2.08 -2.63 1.81
CA LEU A 44 -0.64 -2.56 1.98
C LEU A 44 -0.15 -1.17 1.57
N LEU A 45 0.81 -0.63 2.31
CA LEU A 45 1.53 0.59 1.95
C LEU A 45 2.57 0.24 0.89
N VAL A 46 2.34 0.69 -0.34
CA VAL A 46 3.11 0.29 -1.51
C VAL A 46 3.60 1.50 -2.28
N VAL A 47 4.88 1.50 -2.65
CA VAL A 47 5.43 2.40 -3.66
C VAL A 47 4.92 1.97 -5.03
N VAL A 48 4.18 2.86 -5.71
CA VAL A 48 3.72 2.62 -7.09
C VAL A 48 4.90 2.76 -8.04
N GLU A 49 5.49 1.62 -8.42
CA GLU A 49 6.77 1.57 -9.12
C GLU A 49 6.73 2.28 -10.47
N ASN A 50 5.62 2.17 -11.20
CA ASN A 50 5.42 2.83 -12.49
C ASN A 50 5.19 4.35 -12.41
N GLU A 51 4.95 4.91 -11.22
CA GLU A 51 4.87 6.37 -11.02
C GLU A 51 6.14 6.97 -10.42
N TYR A 52 7.01 6.13 -9.85
CA TYR A 52 8.27 6.56 -9.26
C TYR A 52 9.14 7.32 -10.28
N ARG A 53 9.81 8.37 -9.81
CA ARG A 53 10.75 9.17 -10.61
C ARG A 53 12.10 9.18 -9.93
N GLU A 54 13.12 8.78 -10.67
CA GLU A 54 14.50 8.75 -10.20
C GLU A 54 14.93 10.12 -9.63
N GLY A 55 15.63 10.09 -8.49
CA GLY A 55 16.07 11.30 -7.78
C GLY A 55 15.03 11.91 -6.84
N LEU A 56 13.78 11.42 -6.81
CA LEU A 56 12.78 11.79 -5.81
C LEU A 56 12.71 10.75 -4.69
N SER A 57 12.26 11.17 -3.50
CA SER A 57 12.02 10.23 -2.40
C SER A 57 10.91 9.24 -2.77
N PRO A 58 11.14 7.91 -2.68
CA PRO A 58 10.12 6.89 -2.91
C PRO A 58 8.88 7.04 -2.03
N VAL A 59 9.04 7.62 -0.83
CA VAL A 59 7.94 7.83 0.13
C VAL A 59 6.82 8.67 -0.48
N ARG A 60 7.15 9.57 -1.41
CA ARG A 60 6.17 10.41 -2.12
C ARG A 60 5.25 9.64 -3.06
N PHE A 61 5.56 8.37 -3.32
CA PHE A 61 4.82 7.49 -4.22
C PHE A 61 4.20 6.30 -3.47
N ILE A 62 4.22 6.34 -2.13
CA ILE A 62 3.55 5.34 -1.29
C ILE A 62 2.08 5.66 -1.20
N ILE A 63 1.24 4.66 -1.48
CA ILE A 63 -0.21 4.72 -1.29
C ILE A 63 -0.71 3.44 -0.60
N PRO A 64 -1.89 3.46 0.05
CA PRO A 64 -2.57 2.23 0.42
C PRO A 64 -3.14 1.57 -0.84
N ALA A 65 -2.81 0.30 -1.06
CA ALA A 65 -3.34 -0.52 -2.14
C ALA A 65 -3.98 -1.80 -1.56
N PRO A 66 -5.12 -2.29 -2.09
CA PRO A 66 -5.76 -3.49 -1.57
C PRO A 66 -4.82 -4.70 -1.55
N VAL A 67 -4.83 -5.47 -0.47
CA VAL A 67 -3.93 -6.62 -0.28
C VAL A 67 -3.98 -7.58 -1.49
N LYS A 68 -5.18 -7.98 -1.92
CA LYS A 68 -5.37 -8.89 -3.05
C LYS A 68 -4.76 -8.37 -4.34
N MET A 69 -4.92 -7.08 -4.62
CA MET A 69 -4.34 -6.44 -5.80
C MET A 69 -2.82 -6.54 -5.77
N VAL A 70 -2.20 -6.23 -4.64
CA VAL A 70 -0.73 -6.27 -4.49
C VAL A 70 -0.20 -7.71 -4.60
N LEU A 71 -0.92 -8.70 -4.06
CA LEU A 71 -0.56 -10.11 -4.18
C LEU A 71 -0.72 -10.66 -5.61
N LYS A 72 -1.71 -10.18 -6.36
CA LYS A 72 -1.89 -10.50 -7.80
C LYS A 72 -0.80 -9.84 -8.64
N ALA A 73 -0.38 -8.64 -8.25
CA ALA A 73 0.75 -7.96 -8.87
C ALA A 73 2.07 -8.66 -8.49
N ARG A 74 3.10 -8.49 -9.34
CA ARG A 74 4.46 -8.82 -8.91
C ARG A 74 4.95 -7.68 -8.02
N TYR A 75 5.17 -7.98 -6.74
CA TYR A 75 5.79 -7.05 -5.80
C TYR A 75 7.24 -7.43 -5.52
N ARG A 76 8.01 -6.48 -4.99
CA ARG A 76 9.36 -6.68 -4.51
C ARG A 76 9.65 -5.81 -3.29
N LEU A 77 10.52 -6.29 -2.42
CA LEU A 77 11.10 -5.47 -1.35
C LEU A 77 12.38 -4.82 -1.83
N HIS A 78 12.46 -3.50 -1.68
CA HIS A 78 13.63 -2.72 -2.06
C HIS A 78 13.79 -1.52 -1.12
N ASP A 79 14.98 -1.39 -0.54
CA ASP A 79 15.34 -0.37 0.44
C ASP A 79 14.36 -0.27 1.63
N GLY A 80 13.85 -1.43 2.07
CA GLY A 80 12.92 -1.53 3.19
C GLY A 80 11.51 -1.01 2.89
N LEU A 81 11.19 -0.83 1.60
CA LEU A 81 9.87 -0.47 1.10
C LEU A 81 9.30 -1.59 0.23
N LEU A 82 7.98 -1.66 0.15
CA LEU A 82 7.25 -2.56 -0.72
C LEU A 82 6.94 -1.85 -2.03
N TRP A 83 7.37 -2.44 -3.15
CA TRP A 83 7.21 -1.88 -4.48
C TRP A 83 6.36 -2.81 -5.32
N ALA A 84 5.44 -2.26 -6.10
CA ALA A 84 4.71 -2.99 -7.10
C ALA A 84 4.31 -2.09 -8.27
N THR A 85 4.26 -2.67 -9.47
CA THR A 85 3.61 -2.03 -10.63
C THR A 85 2.11 -2.21 -10.49
N LEU A 86 1.39 -1.10 -10.31
CA LEU A 86 -0.05 -1.08 -10.07
C LEU A 86 -0.75 -0.22 -11.13
N PRO A 87 -2.01 -0.52 -11.49
CA PRO A 87 -2.78 0.28 -12.43
C PRO A 87 -3.19 1.59 -11.76
N TYR A 88 -2.30 2.60 -11.86
CA TYR A 88 -2.49 3.92 -11.28
C TYR A 88 -2.73 4.94 -12.39
N ASP A 89 -3.74 5.77 -12.20
CA ASP A 89 -4.07 6.92 -13.02
C ASP A 89 -3.96 8.18 -12.14
N ARG A 90 -3.44 9.28 -12.69
CA ARG A 90 -3.22 10.50 -11.88
C ARG A 90 -4.50 11.26 -11.57
N ASP A 91 -5.51 11.12 -12.42
CA ASP A 91 -6.78 11.82 -12.28
C ASP A 91 -7.78 10.95 -11.49
N GLU A 92 -7.70 9.62 -11.64
CA GLU A 92 -8.65 8.66 -11.03
C GLU A 92 -8.09 7.87 -9.83
N GLY A 93 -6.77 7.86 -9.63
CA GLY A 93 -6.09 7.07 -8.60
C GLY A 93 -5.87 5.61 -9.00
N LEU A 94 -5.83 4.69 -8.02
CA LEU A 94 -5.74 3.25 -8.29
C LEU A 94 -7.03 2.76 -8.96
N ARG A 95 -6.89 2.10 -10.11
CA ARG A 95 -7.99 1.37 -10.75
C ARG A 95 -8.16 0.02 -10.08
N VAL A 96 -9.01 0.00 -9.06
CA VAL A 96 -9.32 -1.18 -8.25
C VAL A 96 -10.55 -1.89 -8.80
N ASP A 97 -10.47 -3.21 -8.96
CA ASP A 97 -11.62 -4.06 -9.23
C ASP A 97 -12.36 -4.34 -7.91
N ASP A 98 -13.69 -4.32 -7.91
CA ASP A 98 -14.51 -4.54 -6.71
C ASP A 98 -14.15 -5.85 -5.97
N SER A 99 -13.66 -6.88 -6.68
CA SER A 99 -13.25 -8.16 -6.07
C SER A 99 -11.94 -8.10 -5.28
N ASP A 100 -11.15 -7.04 -5.45
CA ASP A 100 -9.90 -6.80 -4.73
C ASP A 100 -10.10 -6.07 -3.41
N VAL A 101 -11.25 -5.43 -3.20
CA VAL A 101 -11.57 -4.71 -1.96
C VAL A 101 -12.09 -5.68 -0.89
N GLU A 102 -11.57 -5.58 0.33
CA GLU A 102 -11.98 -6.39 1.49
C GLU A 102 -12.00 -5.54 2.77
N PHE A 103 -12.96 -5.78 3.66
CA PHE A 103 -13.22 -5.02 4.90
C PHE A 103 -13.22 -5.91 6.15
#